data_AF-A0AA88VXP0-F1
#
_entry.id   AF-A0AA88VXP0-F1
#
_cell.length_a   1.000
_cell.length_b   1.000
_cell.length_c   1.000
_cell.angle_alpha   90.00
_cell.angle_beta   90.00
_cell.angle_gamma   90.00
#
_symmetry.space_group_name_H-M   'P 1'
#
loop_
_entity.id
_entity.type
_entity.pdbx_description
1 polymer ?
#
loop_
_entity_poly.entity_id
_entity_poly.type
_entity_poly.pdbx_seq_one_letter_code
_entity_poly.pdbx_strand_id
1 'polypeptide(L)'
;MDINTLIQQTNRLTCSSEPIELETDRTLPDILTPLTIVGKIICDIPFNKSTVRKILFKAWSSPSGLKIKEQDNHLLFIFQNEADYHKVLNNRPWTVMGSHLAIREWLPDVALQEVNLSTSPFWVRVYGLPPNRMTSNNAITIEKIIGVLLQVEHSRNCRIGEAAFMRLRVEIALEQPVPKGFALKR
;
A
#
# COMPACT_ATOMS: atom_id res chain seq x y z
N MET A 1 -22.06 -19.79 -28.22
CA MET A 1 -20.60 -19.56 -28.29
C MET A 1 -20.00 -20.33 -27.12
N ASP A 2 -19.15 -21.32 -27.39
CA ASP A 2 -18.67 -22.29 -26.38
C ASP A 2 -17.46 -21.73 -25.60
N ILE A 3 -17.36 -22.03 -24.30
CA ILE A 3 -16.30 -21.50 -23.42
C ILE A 3 -14.92 -22.00 -23.86
N ASN A 4 -14.86 -23.21 -24.41
CA ASN A 4 -13.63 -23.82 -24.91
C ASN A 4 -13.13 -23.12 -26.18
N THR A 5 -14.05 -22.67 -27.04
CA THR A 5 -13.69 -21.85 -28.21
C THR A 5 -13.10 -20.51 -27.79
N LEU A 6 -13.60 -19.87 -26.73
CA LEU A 6 -13.03 -18.64 -26.19
C LEU A 6 -11.63 -18.87 -25.60
N ILE A 7 -11.44 -19.93 -24.81
CA ILE A 7 -10.13 -20.28 -24.23
C ILE A 7 -9.08 -20.52 -25.33
N GLN A 8 -9.44 -21.26 -26.40
CA GLN A 8 -8.54 -21.46 -27.54
C GLN A 8 -8.21 -20.17 -28.29
N GLN A 9 -9.18 -19.26 -28.43
CA GLN A 9 -8.97 -17.97 -29.07
C GLN A 9 -8.06 -17.06 -28.22
N THR A 10 -8.27 -17.03 -26.90
CA THR A 10 -7.42 -16.27 -25.96
C THR A 10 -5.99 -16.80 -25.94
N ASN A 11 -5.78 -18.11 -25.98
CA ASN A 11 -4.44 -18.70 -26.04
C ASN A 11 -3.68 -18.40 -27.35
N ARG A 12 -4.38 -18.00 -28.41
CA ARG A 12 -3.77 -17.54 -29.68
C ARG A 12 -3.38 -16.06 -29.66
N LEU A 13 -3.89 -15.29 -28.70
CA LEU A 13 -3.54 -13.89 -28.51
C LEU A 13 -2.26 -13.79 -27.68
N THR A 14 -1.15 -14.32 -28.20
CA THR A 14 0.16 -14.05 -27.62
C THR A 14 0.71 -12.78 -28.28
N CYS A 15 0.81 -11.70 -27.50
CA CYS A 15 1.56 -10.51 -27.90
C CYS A 15 3.06 -10.87 -27.86
N SER A 16 3.55 -11.46 -28.94
CA SER A 16 4.93 -11.96 -29.09
C SER A 16 5.82 -11.01 -29.91
N SER A 17 5.37 -9.78 -30.16
CA SER A 17 6.19 -8.75 -30.79
C SER A 17 7.23 -8.23 -29.80
N GLU A 18 8.43 -7.93 -30.30
CA GLU A 18 9.44 -7.22 -29.51
C GLU A 18 8.83 -5.91 -28.96
N PRO A 19 9.16 -5.53 -27.70
CA PRO A 19 8.68 -4.28 -27.12
C PRO A 19 9.07 -3.11 -28.02
N ILE A 20 8.09 -2.29 -28.39
CA ILE A 20 8.35 -1.06 -29.14
C ILE A 20 8.84 -0.01 -28.15
N GLU A 21 10.01 0.55 -28.40
CA GLU A 21 10.48 1.72 -27.67
C GLU A 21 9.72 2.97 -28.16
N LEU A 22 8.99 3.61 -27.26
CA LEU A 22 8.28 4.85 -27.53
C LEU A 22 9.08 6.01 -26.93
N GLU A 23 9.20 7.11 -27.68
CA GLU A 23 9.86 8.31 -27.18
C GLU A 23 9.05 8.95 -26.05
N THR A 24 9.74 9.32 -24.97
CA THR A 24 9.14 10.07 -23.87
C THR A 24 9.09 11.55 -24.22
N ASP A 25 7.88 12.13 -24.17
CA ASP A 25 7.71 13.57 -24.39
C ASP A 25 8.28 14.35 -23.19
N ARG A 26 9.45 14.95 -23.41
CA ARG A 26 10.17 15.77 -22.42
C ARG A 26 9.48 17.11 -22.13
N THR A 27 8.45 17.47 -22.91
CA THR A 27 7.72 18.74 -22.77
C THR A 27 6.44 18.63 -21.94
N LEU A 28 6.08 17.42 -21.49
CA LEU A 28 4.88 17.19 -20.71
C LEU A 28 4.88 18.00 -19.39
N PRO A 29 3.82 18.79 -19.13
CA PRO A 29 3.74 19.64 -17.95
C PRO A 29 3.45 18.81 -16.69
N ASP A 30 4.18 19.02 -15.60
CA ASP A 30 3.82 18.90 -14.16
C ASP A 30 3.03 17.64 -13.68
N ILE A 31 2.74 16.66 -14.53
CA ILE A 31 2.01 15.44 -14.20
C ILE A 31 3.01 14.36 -13.76
N LEU A 32 4.21 14.34 -14.37
CA LEU A 32 5.32 13.47 -14.00
C LEU A 32 6.19 14.09 -12.89
N THR A 33 5.60 14.86 -11.96
CA THR A 33 6.37 15.37 -10.83
C THR A 33 6.82 14.18 -9.96
N PRO A 34 8.12 14.10 -9.58
CA PRO A 34 8.67 12.96 -8.83
C PRO A 34 8.03 12.79 -7.44
N LEU A 35 7.28 13.78 -6.96
CA LEU A 35 6.61 13.80 -5.67
C LEU A 35 5.10 13.51 -5.80
N THR A 36 4.75 12.50 -6.59
CA THR A 36 3.35 12.10 -6.80
C THR A 36 3.05 10.76 -6.16
N ILE A 37 1.97 10.71 -5.39
CA ILE A 37 1.44 9.48 -4.79
C ILE A 37 0.12 9.15 -5.47
N VAL A 38 -0.03 7.90 -5.94
CA VAL A 38 -1.33 7.36 -6.33
C VAL A 38 -1.98 6.72 -5.11
N GLY A 39 -3.28 6.95 -4.93
CA GLY A 39 -4.07 6.24 -3.93
C GLY A 39 -5.44 5.81 -4.40
N LYS A 40 -6.00 4.84 -3.71
CA LYS A 40 -7.35 4.33 -3.91
C LYS A 40 -7.98 4.05 -2.55
N ILE A 41 -9.18 4.58 -2.34
CA ILE A 41 -9.97 4.26 -1.15
C ILE A 41 -10.65 2.91 -1.41
N ILE A 42 -10.39 1.94 -0.55
CA ILE A 42 -10.97 0.60 -0.63
C ILE A 42 -12.34 0.64 0.06
N CYS A 43 -13.37 0.98 -0.72
CA CYS A 43 -14.76 1.05 -0.26
C CYS A 43 -15.74 0.81 -1.40
N ASP A 44 -16.88 0.18 -1.08
CA ASP A 44 -17.99 -0.02 -2.04
C ASP A 44 -18.98 1.15 -2.06
N ILE A 45 -18.80 2.12 -1.16
CA ILE A 45 -19.74 3.22 -0.93
C ILE A 45 -19.18 4.50 -1.58
N PRO A 46 -19.98 5.23 -2.36
CA PRO A 46 -19.56 6.52 -2.88
C PRO A 46 -19.34 7.52 -1.73
N PHE A 47 -18.25 8.28 -1.81
CA PHE A 47 -17.89 9.26 -0.78
C PHE A 47 -17.92 10.70 -1.32
N ASN A 48 -18.15 11.66 -0.42
CA ASN A 48 -18.08 13.07 -0.76
C ASN A 48 -16.62 13.52 -0.89
N LYS A 49 -16.23 13.93 -2.09
CA LYS A 49 -14.88 14.37 -2.46
C LYS A 49 -14.34 15.51 -1.59
N SER A 50 -15.19 16.49 -1.25
CA SER A 50 -14.80 17.61 -0.40
C SER A 50 -14.49 17.16 1.03
N THR A 51 -15.24 16.17 1.53
CA THR A 51 -15.02 15.55 2.84
C THR A 51 -13.73 14.76 2.87
N VAL A 52 -13.47 13.91 1.86
CA VAL A 52 -12.21 13.17 1.73
C VAL A 52 -11.02 14.12 1.74
N ARG A 53 -11.06 15.18 0.93
CA ARG A 53 -10.01 16.20 0.90
C ARG A 53 -9.78 16.82 2.29
N LYS A 54 -10.83 17.24 2.99
CA LYS A 54 -10.72 17.83 4.34
C LYS A 54 -10.11 16.85 5.35
N ILE A 55 -10.51 15.58 5.30
CA ILE A 55 -9.98 14.53 6.19
C ILE A 55 -8.49 14.33 5.92
N LEU A 56 -8.09 14.18 4.66
CA LEU A 56 -6.70 13.94 4.27
C LEU A 56 -5.79 15.12 4.60
N PHE A 57 -6.24 16.35 4.32
CA PHE A 57 -5.51 17.55 4.72
C PHE A 57 -5.25 17.57 6.23
N LYS A 58 -6.26 17.28 7.04
CA LYS A 58 -6.08 17.21 8.49
C LYS A 58 -5.15 16.06 8.91
N ALA A 59 -5.33 14.86 8.36
CA ALA A 59 -4.56 13.67 8.70
C ALA A 59 -3.07 13.83 8.35
N TRP A 60 -2.76 14.55 7.28
CA TRP A 60 -1.39 14.76 6.79
C TRP A 60 -0.74 16.05 7.32
N SER A 61 -1.35 16.69 8.32
CA SER A 61 -0.87 17.95 8.92
C SER A 61 -0.82 19.12 7.95
N SER A 62 -1.81 19.23 7.05
CA SER A 62 -1.98 20.31 6.08
C SER A 62 -0.73 20.54 5.22
N PRO A 63 -0.32 19.54 4.42
CA PRO A 63 0.86 19.66 3.56
C PRO A 63 0.75 20.87 2.63
N SER A 64 1.80 21.67 2.57
CA SER A 64 1.79 22.92 1.82
C SER A 64 1.77 22.63 0.31
N GLY A 65 0.88 23.30 -0.42
CA GLY A 65 0.81 23.18 -1.88
C GLY A 65 0.35 21.83 -2.41
N LEU A 66 -0.19 20.94 -1.56
CA LEU A 66 -0.74 19.66 -1.99
C LEU A 66 -1.87 19.87 -3.00
N LYS A 67 -1.69 19.35 -4.22
CA LYS A 67 -2.76 19.25 -5.22
C LYS A 67 -3.32 17.83 -5.22
N ILE A 68 -4.64 17.71 -5.20
CA ILE A 68 -5.34 16.42 -5.30
C ILE A 68 -6.10 16.40 -6.60
N LYS A 69 -5.70 15.53 -7.53
CA LYS A 69 -6.42 15.24 -8.78
C LYS A 69 -7.09 13.87 -8.68
N GLU A 70 -8.16 13.69 -9.43
CA GLU A 70 -8.90 12.43 -9.51
C GLU A 70 -8.86 11.95 -10.94
N GLN A 71 -8.60 10.66 -11.13
CA GLN A 71 -8.62 10.02 -12.43
C GLN A 71 -9.14 8.60 -12.28
N ASP A 72 -10.28 8.32 -12.90
CA ASP A 72 -11.03 7.07 -12.73
C ASP A 72 -11.33 6.78 -11.25
N ASN A 73 -10.84 5.65 -10.73
CA ASN A 73 -10.94 5.23 -9.34
C ASN A 73 -9.67 5.55 -8.52
N HIS A 74 -8.78 6.39 -9.04
CA HIS A 74 -7.52 6.78 -8.42
C HIS A 74 -7.52 8.25 -7.99
N LEU A 75 -6.82 8.51 -6.89
CA LEU A 75 -6.51 9.82 -6.36
C LEU A 75 -5.02 10.07 -6.57
N LEU A 76 -4.67 11.21 -7.17
CA LEU A 76 -3.29 11.65 -7.34
C LEU A 76 -3.01 12.77 -6.35
N PHE A 77 -2.04 12.53 -5.48
CA PHE A 77 -1.57 13.49 -4.51
C PHE A 77 -0.22 14.02 -4.96
N ILE A 78 -0.20 15.27 -5.44
CA ILE A 78 0.99 15.93 -5.98
C ILE A 78 1.52 16.87 -4.91
N PHE A 79 2.70 16.56 -4.39
CA PHE A 79 3.35 17.31 -3.32
C PHE A 79 4.36 18.31 -3.88
N GLN A 80 4.51 19.45 -3.20
CA GLN A 80 5.59 20.40 -3.47
C GLN A 80 6.82 20.17 -2.58
N ASN A 81 6.61 19.53 -1.42
CA ASN A 81 7.65 19.29 -0.44
C ASN A 81 7.92 17.79 -0.30
N GLU A 82 9.18 17.40 -0.50
CA GLU A 82 9.64 16.03 -0.36
C GLU A 82 9.46 15.48 1.08
N ALA A 83 9.59 16.33 2.10
CA ALA A 83 9.37 15.93 3.49
C ALA A 83 7.91 15.52 3.73
N ASP A 84 6.94 16.25 3.17
CA ASP A 84 5.51 15.90 3.27
C ASP A 84 5.21 14.62 2.47
N TYR A 85 5.79 14.49 1.28
CA TYR A 85 5.70 13.29 0.45
C TYR A 85 6.14 12.03 1.20
N HIS A 86 7.38 12.03 1.72
CA HIS A 86 7.91 10.88 2.47
C HIS A 86 7.19 10.67 3.79
N LYS A 87 6.76 11.73 4.48
CA LYS A 87 5.96 11.61 5.70
C LYS A 87 4.64 10.89 5.43
N VAL A 88 3.96 11.20 4.34
CA VAL A 88 2.70 10.53 3.97
C VAL A 88 2.96 9.06 3.60
N LEU A 89 3.98 8.75 2.81
CA LEU A 89 4.32 7.36 2.48
C LEU A 89 4.77 6.56 3.71
N ASN A 90 5.60 7.13 4.57
CA ASN A 90 6.20 6.40 5.68
C ASN A 90 5.26 6.20 6.86
N ASN A 91 4.19 6.99 6.98
CA ASN A 91 3.20 6.88 8.06
C ASN A 91 1.95 6.07 7.68
N ARG A 92 1.97 5.35 6.55
CA ARG A 92 0.95 4.33 6.23
C ARG A 92 0.82 3.30 7.36
N PRO A 93 -0.38 2.74 7.60
CA PRO A 93 -1.59 2.85 6.78
C PRO A 93 -2.39 4.15 7.00
N TRP A 94 -3.22 4.54 6.03
CA TRP A 94 -4.14 5.68 6.14
C TRP A 94 -5.59 5.22 6.06
N THR A 95 -6.48 5.91 6.78
CA THR A 95 -7.91 5.60 6.80
C THR A 95 -8.71 6.87 6.52
N VAL A 96 -9.74 6.75 5.69
CA VAL A 96 -10.66 7.82 5.34
C VAL A 96 -12.08 7.30 5.55
N MET A 97 -12.85 7.95 6.44
CA MET A 97 -14.24 7.59 6.72
C MET A 97 -14.43 6.10 7.08
N GLY A 98 -13.50 5.52 7.84
CA GLY A 98 -13.53 4.11 8.22
C GLY A 98 -13.08 3.13 7.13
N SER A 99 -12.77 3.61 5.93
CA SER A 99 -12.25 2.82 4.82
C SER A 99 -10.75 2.99 4.66
N HIS A 100 -10.05 1.94 4.23
CA HIS A 100 -8.60 1.98 4.04
C HIS A 100 -8.24 2.79 2.78
N LEU A 101 -7.25 3.68 2.89
CA LEU A 101 -6.66 4.38 1.75
C LEU A 101 -5.33 3.69 1.42
N ALA A 102 -5.33 2.87 0.37
CA ALA A 102 -4.11 2.30 -0.19
C ALA A 102 -3.37 3.38 -0.99
N ILE A 103 -2.08 3.57 -0.72
CA ILE A 103 -1.25 4.55 -1.45
C ILE A 103 0.12 3.96 -1.84
N ARG A 104 0.61 4.39 -2.99
CA ARG A 104 1.92 4.05 -3.56
C ARG A 104 2.56 5.26 -4.23
N GLU A 105 3.88 5.27 -4.31
CA GLU A 105 4.60 6.19 -5.18
C GLU A 105 4.17 5.96 -6.63
N TRP A 106 4.02 7.04 -7.40
CA TRP A 106 3.78 6.94 -8.83
C TRP A 106 5.10 7.03 -9.57
N LEU A 107 5.40 6.01 -10.36
CA LEU A 107 6.56 6.02 -11.25
C LEU A 107 6.15 6.61 -12.61
N PRO A 108 6.93 7.54 -13.19
CA PRO A 108 6.63 8.20 -14.46
C PRO A 108 6.31 7.25 -15.62
N ASP A 109 6.96 6.09 -15.66
CA ASP A 109 6.86 5.12 -16.76
C ASP A 109 5.75 4.08 -16.55
N VAL A 110 4.92 4.24 -15.51
CA VAL A 110 3.87 3.29 -15.15
C VAL A 110 2.51 3.92 -15.35
N ALA A 111 1.65 3.29 -16.15
CA ALA A 111 0.28 3.76 -16.32
C ALA A 111 -0.48 3.71 -14.99
N LEU A 112 -1.40 4.63 -14.74
CA LEU A 112 -2.15 4.67 -13.47
C LEU A 112 -2.89 3.36 -13.17
N GLN A 113 -3.37 2.69 -14.20
CA GLN A 113 -4.08 1.42 -14.11
C GLN A 113 -3.15 0.24 -13.78
N GLU A 114 -1.84 0.38 -14.01
CA GLU A 114 -0.83 -0.63 -13.70
C GLU A 114 -0.28 -0.50 -12.28
N VAL A 115 -0.58 0.60 -11.58
CA VAL A 115 -0.13 0.80 -10.21
C VAL A 115 -0.80 -0.20 -9.28
N ASN A 116 0.02 -1.10 -8.71
CA ASN A 116 -0.48 -2.11 -7.80
C ASN A 116 -0.83 -1.54 -6.42
N LEU A 117 -2.14 -1.35 -6.19
CA LEU A 117 -2.73 -0.94 -4.90
C LEU A 117 -3.42 -2.10 -4.16
N SER A 118 -3.16 -3.35 -4.55
CA SER A 118 -3.76 -4.55 -3.92
C SER A 118 -3.16 -4.90 -2.56
N THR A 119 -2.02 -4.29 -2.20
CA THR A 119 -1.35 -4.50 -0.90
C THR A 119 -1.17 -3.18 -0.14
N SER A 120 -1.03 -3.27 1.18
CA SER A 120 -0.65 -2.10 1.98
C SER A 120 0.21 -2.46 3.18
N PRO A 121 1.11 -1.58 3.63
CA PRO A 121 1.90 -1.80 4.83
C PRO A 121 1.09 -1.53 6.09
N PHE A 122 1.09 -2.50 7.00
CA PHE A 122 0.48 -2.41 8.33
C PHE A 122 1.50 -2.71 9.42
N TRP A 123 1.30 -2.08 10.58
CA TRP A 123 1.96 -2.48 11.82
C TRP A 123 1.16 -3.57 12.52
N VAL A 124 1.73 -4.77 12.61
CA VAL A 124 1.14 -5.94 13.25
C VAL A 124 1.81 -6.20 14.58
N ARG A 125 1.03 -6.54 15.60
CA ARG A 125 1.52 -6.94 16.93
C ARG A 125 1.32 -8.44 17.10
N VAL A 126 2.41 -9.15 17.37
CA VAL A 126 2.39 -10.58 17.63
C VAL A 126 2.47 -10.81 19.14
N TYR A 127 1.36 -11.27 19.69
CA TYR A 127 1.20 -11.56 21.12
C TYR A 127 1.43 -13.03 21.44
N GLY A 128 1.70 -13.33 22.71
CA GLY A 128 1.79 -14.71 23.21
C GLY A 128 3.08 -15.45 22.83
N LEU A 129 4.04 -14.77 22.20
CA LEU A 129 5.37 -15.31 21.97
C LEU A 129 6.19 -15.26 23.28
N PRO A 130 6.84 -16.36 23.68
CA PRO A 130 7.84 -16.31 24.73
C PRO A 130 8.97 -15.33 24.38
N PRO A 131 9.58 -14.62 25.36
CA PRO A 131 10.63 -13.63 25.09
C PRO A 131 11.83 -14.19 24.30
N ASN A 132 12.22 -15.43 24.56
CA ASN A 132 13.30 -16.10 23.81
C ASN A 132 12.95 -16.42 22.35
N ARG A 133 11.67 -16.32 21.96
CA ARG A 133 11.20 -16.46 20.58
C ARG A 133 10.95 -15.12 19.89
N MET A 134 11.16 -13.99 20.58
CA MET A 134 11.04 -12.67 19.98
C MET A 134 12.31 -12.25 19.23
N THR A 135 12.70 -13.02 18.23
CA THR A 135 13.91 -12.80 17.42
C THR A 135 13.57 -12.38 15.99
N SER A 136 14.49 -11.65 15.32
CA SER A 136 14.33 -11.30 13.90
C SER A 136 14.16 -12.53 13.00
N ASN A 137 14.83 -13.64 13.31
CA ASN A 137 14.68 -14.90 12.54
C ASN A 137 13.27 -15.47 12.64
N ASN A 138 12.66 -15.39 13.83
CA ASN A 138 11.27 -15.81 14.01
C ASN A 138 10.31 -14.83 13.36
N ALA A 139 10.63 -13.54 13.30
CA ALA A 139 9.84 -12.55 12.56
C ALA A 139 9.73 -12.91 11.07
N ILE A 140 10.84 -13.31 10.43
CA ILE A 140 10.87 -13.81 9.03
C ILE A 140 10.05 -15.10 8.86
N THR A 141 9.95 -15.91 9.91
CA THR A 141 9.11 -17.13 9.87
C THR A 141 7.62 -16.77 9.98
N ILE A 142 7.28 -15.79 10.81
CA ILE A 142 5.91 -15.29 11.01
C ILE A 142 5.43 -14.52 9.78
N GLU A 143 6.33 -13.79 9.11
CA GLU A 143 6.10 -13.09 7.84
C GLU A 143 5.36 -13.99 6.84
N LYS A 144 5.86 -15.21 6.61
CA LYS A 144 5.28 -16.17 5.66
C LYS A 144 3.79 -16.47 5.88
N ILE A 145 3.27 -16.20 7.06
CA ILE A 145 1.86 -16.38 7.41
C ILE A 145 1.06 -15.11 7.11
N ILE A 146 1.63 -13.92 7.35
CA ILE A 146 0.93 -12.64 7.39
C ILE A 146 1.04 -11.86 6.07
N GLY A 147 2.21 -11.84 5.44
CA GLY A 147 2.52 -10.98 4.29
C GLY A 147 4.02 -10.74 4.17
N VAL A 148 4.48 -9.74 3.42
CA VAL A 148 5.92 -9.46 3.24
C VAL A 148 6.46 -8.53 4.33
N LEU A 149 7.55 -8.87 5.00
CA LEU A 149 8.11 -8.13 6.11
C LEU A 149 8.93 -6.95 5.59
N LEU A 150 8.59 -5.77 6.07
CA LEU A 150 9.28 -4.53 5.75
C LEU A 150 10.23 -4.12 6.88
N GLN A 151 9.82 -4.34 8.13
CA GLN A 151 10.58 -3.89 9.30
C GLN A 151 10.21 -4.70 10.54
N VAL A 152 11.19 -4.96 11.41
CA VAL A 152 10.97 -5.47 12.77
C VAL A 152 11.24 -4.34 13.75
N GLU A 153 10.32 -4.07 14.67
CA GLU A 153 10.55 -3.12 15.76
C GLU A 153 11.19 -3.88 16.94
N HIS A 154 12.46 -3.60 17.23
CA HIS A 154 13.22 -4.22 18.33
C HIS A 154 12.93 -3.61 19.70
N SER A 155 11.82 -2.89 19.84
CA SER A 155 11.46 -2.22 21.08
C SER A 155 11.17 -3.23 22.18
N ARG A 156 12.13 -3.38 23.10
CA ARG A 156 11.97 -4.10 24.38
C ARG A 156 11.19 -3.25 25.40
N ASN A 157 10.39 -2.30 24.94
CA ASN A 157 9.62 -1.42 25.82
C ASN A 157 8.34 -2.14 26.27
N CYS A 158 8.50 -3.28 26.94
CA CYS A 158 7.43 -3.80 27.77
C CYS A 158 7.43 -2.94 29.03
N ARG A 159 6.47 -2.02 29.16
CA ARG A 159 6.25 -1.36 30.44
C ARG A 159 5.89 -2.42 31.47
N ILE A 160 6.28 -2.23 32.73
CA ILE A 160 5.91 -3.13 33.83
C ILE A 160 4.38 -3.24 33.85
N GLY A 161 3.84 -4.44 33.61
CA GLY A 161 2.39 -4.70 33.53
C GLY A 161 1.81 -4.82 32.11
N GLU A 162 2.55 -4.50 31.04
CA GLU A 162 2.11 -4.74 29.66
C GLU A 162 2.56 -6.13 29.17
N ALA A 163 1.67 -6.85 28.48
CA ALA A 163 2.00 -8.11 27.84
C ALA A 163 3.06 -7.88 26.75
N ALA A 164 4.17 -8.63 26.82
CA ALA A 164 5.22 -8.52 25.82
C ALA A 164 4.69 -8.89 24.43
N PHE A 165 5.04 -8.07 23.44
CA PHE A 165 4.70 -8.30 22.04
C PHE A 165 5.88 -7.97 21.14
N MET A 166 5.95 -8.66 20.01
CA MET A 166 6.82 -8.30 18.90
C MET A 166 6.00 -7.47 17.90
N ARG A 167 6.54 -6.36 17.42
CA ARG A 167 5.86 -5.55 16.40
C ARG A 167 6.58 -5.66 15.06
N LEU A 168 5.80 -5.95 14.02
CA LEU A 168 6.27 -6.16 12.66
C LEU A 168 5.58 -5.15 11.75
N ARG A 169 6.32 -4.59 10.81
CA ARG A 169 5.76 -3.85 9.68
C ARG A 169 5.68 -4.80 8.51
N VAL A 170 4.48 -5.11 8.05
CA VAL A 170 4.23 -6.14 7.04
C VAL A 170 3.35 -5.56 5.94
N GLU A 171 3.71 -5.83 4.70
CA GLU A 171 2.91 -5.60 3.51
C GLU A 171 1.87 -6.72 3.36
N ILE A 172 0.59 -6.37 3.49
CA ILE A 172 -0.52 -7.34 3.53
C ILE A 172 -1.40 -7.14 2.29
N ALA A 173 -1.84 -8.24 1.70
CA ALA A 173 -2.84 -8.24 0.62
C ALA A 173 -4.22 -7.80 1.15
N LEU A 174 -4.83 -6.81 0.51
CA LEU A 174 -6.09 -6.20 0.94
C LEU A 174 -7.32 -7.04 0.59
N GLU A 175 -7.19 -7.94 -0.39
CA GLU A 175 -8.26 -8.84 -0.83
C GLU A 175 -8.40 -10.09 0.06
N GLN A 176 -7.41 -10.34 0.92
CA GLN A 176 -7.38 -11.51 1.80
C GLN A 176 -7.63 -11.09 3.25
N PRO A 177 -8.38 -11.90 4.03
CA PRO A 177 -8.56 -11.63 5.45
C PRO A 177 -7.23 -11.78 6.19
N VAL A 178 -6.97 -10.86 7.12
CA VAL A 178 -5.77 -10.91 7.97
C VAL A 178 -5.80 -12.16 8.84
N PRO A 179 -4.71 -12.97 8.86
CA PRO A 179 -4.62 -14.12 9.75
C PRO A 179 -4.77 -13.73 11.22
N LYS A 180 -5.61 -14.46 11.95
CA LYS A 180 -5.90 -14.16 13.37
C LYS A 180 -4.83 -14.67 14.33
N GLY A 181 -3.99 -15.60 13.89
CA GLY A 181 -2.94 -16.21 14.71
C GLY A 181 -2.38 -17.49 14.09
N PHE A 182 -1.49 -18.15 14.83
CA PHE A 182 -0.86 -19.40 14.42
C PHE A 182 -0.56 -20.27 15.64
N ALA A 183 -0.47 -21.58 15.43
CA ALA A 183 -0.10 -22.52 16.48
C ALA A 183 1.41 -22.49 16.74
N LEU A 184 1.79 -22.41 18.02
CA LEU A 184 3.20 -22.49 18.43
C LEU A 184 3.50 -23.91 18.91
N LYS A 185 4.42 -24.61 18.24
CA LYS A 185 4.92 -25.91 18.71
C LYS A 185 5.66 -25.72 20.04
N ARG A 186 5.19 -26.43 21.07
CA ARG A 186 5.75 -26.46 22.42
C ARG A 186 6.60 -27.69 22.59
#